data_AF-A0A3B9APA8-F1
#
_entry.id   AF-A0A3B9APA8-F1
#
_cell.length_a   1.000
_cell.length_b   1.000
_cell.length_c   1.000
_cell.angle_alpha   90.00
_cell.angle_beta   90.00
_cell.angle_gamma   90.00
#
_symmetry.space_group_name_H-M   'P 1'
#
loop_
_entity.id
_entity.type
_entity.pdbx_description
1 polymer ?
#
loop_
_entity_poly.entity_id
_entity_poly.type
_entity_poly.pdbx_seq_one_letter_code
_entity_poly.pdbx_strand_id
1 'polypeptide(L)'
;MKNKLVIWGSNAENEKILIALELHADANKIMLYSFPESIVTEAFVQKMMQDWRDDKEAVAFPEGYQTLERELTVTESLLPDDLKADRPDLVQRAQTEWQFAVLSAKLHAAYQQELAEFKEKVASLANYDNKLFAGLKTFWDKVQGQSRERNLYKQHADDLRDGINALFEQLKEVRKKVNSEFMEVSEGVYNNFSKALDEIEERIATGGAKFNSVFDDLKKMQRDYHNSRMSNEHRNKLWERIDGAFKKAKERKFGPDANSGSISDRHDKRLAGLEDAIKRLEESIRRDDDELSFQQKKVNTTEGQLEAQIRSAKIKMIEERVSGKRERLAELTKTRADVQRQASTAHDKEARQAAKEQERQQIEAKKAAIKSEIEAETHAKAAAATKDDSLFEAATNVLGDVLMDALDTAKAVASVAAEKAEEAFEEAIEKAEEVLESLKKEDKETPAAPPQEEAPAATEEEAPAAKQEDVAAVSTDPKEGIIIIDDVVHKADDDKKEADA
;
A
#
# COMPACT_ATOMS: atom_id res chain seq x y z
N MET A 1 31.54 -20.06 20.81
CA MET A 1 32.60 -21.04 20.53
C MET A 1 33.80 -20.69 21.39
N LYS A 2 34.85 -21.53 21.44
CA LYS A 2 36.12 -21.12 22.08
C LYS A 2 37.09 -20.67 21.00
N ASN A 3 37.65 -19.47 21.15
CA ASN A 3 38.64 -18.93 20.22
C ASN A 3 40.05 -19.48 20.49
N LYS A 4 40.21 -20.35 21.49
CA LYS A 4 41.48 -20.95 21.89
C LYS A 4 41.40 -22.47 21.95
N LEU A 5 42.45 -23.13 21.45
CA LEU A 5 42.65 -24.57 21.52
C LEU A 5 44.02 -24.86 22.11
N VAL A 6 44.12 -25.87 22.98
CA VAL A 6 45.40 -26.39 23.50
C VAL A 6 45.35 -27.91 23.39
N ILE A 7 46.38 -28.49 22.78
CA ILE A 7 46.50 -29.91 22.44
C ILE A 7 47.96 -30.35 22.55
N TRP A 8 48.18 -31.65 22.73
CA TRP A 8 49.49 -32.27 22.55
C TRP A 8 49.67 -32.72 21.09
N GLY A 9 50.92 -32.85 20.67
CA GLY A 9 51.32 -33.34 19.36
C GLY A 9 52.82 -33.64 19.28
N SER A 10 53.30 -33.88 18.06
CA SER A 10 54.72 -34.10 17.75
C SER A 10 55.22 -33.17 16.65
N ASN A 11 56.51 -32.81 16.71
CA ASN A 11 57.22 -32.11 15.64
C ASN A 11 57.73 -33.07 14.54
N ALA A 12 58.40 -32.52 13.52
CA ALA A 12 58.97 -33.30 12.41
C ALA A 12 60.04 -34.34 12.82
N GLU A 13 60.70 -34.15 13.97
CA GLU A 13 61.68 -35.08 14.53
C GLU A 13 61.03 -36.18 15.40
N ASN A 14 59.70 -36.10 15.61
CA ASN A 14 58.87 -36.92 16.49
C ASN A 14 59.10 -36.64 17.99
N GLU A 15 59.69 -35.50 18.35
CA GLU A 15 59.65 -35.01 19.73
C GLU A 15 58.26 -34.51 20.07
N LYS A 16 57.85 -34.70 21.32
CA LYS A 16 56.53 -34.31 21.82
C LYS A 16 56.49 -32.83 22.19
N ILE A 17 55.43 -32.15 21.79
CA ILE A 17 55.22 -30.71 21.97
C ILE A 17 53.81 -30.41 22.45
N LEU A 18 53.65 -29.37 23.27
CA LEU A 18 52.35 -28.75 23.53
C LEU A 18 52.11 -27.68 22.44
N ILE A 19 50.94 -27.71 21.82
CA ILE A 19 50.52 -26.74 20.81
C ILE A 19 49.34 -25.96 21.37
N ALA A 20 49.44 -24.63 21.33
CA ALA A 20 48.36 -23.71 21.64
C ALA A 20 48.02 -22.87 20.40
N LEU A 21 46.74 -22.66 20.14
CA LEU A 21 46.21 -21.91 18.99
C LEU A 21 45.19 -20.88 19.48
N GLU A 22 45.25 -19.66 18.96
CA GLU A 22 44.37 -18.53 19.30
C GLU A 22 43.84 -17.84 18.03
N LEU A 23 42.52 -17.67 17.92
CA LEU A 23 41.84 -17.04 16.79
C LEU A 23 41.54 -15.56 17.06
N HIS A 24 42.02 -14.70 16.18
CA HIS A 24 41.60 -13.30 16.06
C HIS A 24 40.62 -13.17 14.87
N ALA A 25 39.33 -13.39 15.15
CA ALA A 25 38.29 -13.55 14.13
C ALA A 25 38.16 -12.33 13.21
N ASP A 26 38.17 -11.11 13.77
CA ASP A 26 38.04 -9.85 13.02
C ASP A 26 39.21 -9.60 12.06
N ALA A 27 40.39 -10.16 12.38
CA ALA A 27 41.61 -10.03 11.59
C ALA A 27 41.85 -11.20 10.62
N ASN A 28 41.00 -12.25 10.65
CA ASN A 28 41.23 -13.53 9.94
C ASN A 28 42.53 -14.27 10.31
N LYS A 29 43.05 -14.07 11.53
CA LYS A 29 44.38 -14.55 11.94
C LYS A 29 44.34 -15.59 13.04
N ILE A 30 45.30 -16.49 13.01
CA ILE A 30 45.56 -17.49 14.03
C ILE A 30 47.00 -17.32 14.53
N MET A 31 47.16 -17.22 15.85
CA MET A 31 48.45 -17.32 16.51
C MET A 31 48.66 -18.76 16.98
N LEU A 32 49.70 -19.40 16.47
CA LEU A 32 50.16 -20.73 16.89
C LEU A 32 51.38 -20.56 17.79
N TYR A 33 51.33 -21.14 18.98
CA TYR A 33 52.44 -21.21 19.93
C TYR A 33 52.80 -22.68 20.16
N SER A 34 54.08 -23.04 20.01
CA SER A 34 54.58 -24.39 20.26
C SER A 34 55.63 -24.41 21.37
N PHE A 35 55.50 -25.40 22.26
CA PHE A 35 56.33 -25.55 23.45
C PHE A 35 56.89 -26.98 23.51
N PRO A 36 58.22 -27.18 23.41
CA PRO A 36 58.84 -28.49 23.61
C PRO A 36 58.53 -29.11 24.99
N GLU A 37 58.36 -30.43 25.07
CA GLU A 37 58.08 -31.11 26.35
C GLU A 37 59.13 -30.80 27.44
N SER A 38 60.38 -30.51 27.05
CA SER A 38 61.46 -30.10 27.95
C SER A 38 61.24 -28.79 28.72
N ILE A 39 60.34 -27.91 28.26
CA ILE A 39 59.96 -26.67 28.97
C ILE A 39 58.52 -26.70 29.53
N VAL A 40 57.76 -27.77 29.27
CA VAL A 40 56.34 -27.88 29.63
C VAL A 40 56.18 -28.62 30.95
N THR A 41 56.02 -27.87 32.05
CA THR A 41 55.68 -28.44 33.36
C THR A 41 54.20 -28.79 33.46
N GLU A 42 53.84 -29.80 34.26
CA GLU A 42 52.44 -30.21 34.46
C GLU A 42 51.55 -29.04 34.96
N ALA A 43 52.09 -28.20 35.84
CA ALA A 43 51.39 -27.00 36.31
C ALA A 43 51.13 -25.97 35.18
N PHE A 44 52.04 -25.84 34.21
CA PHE A 44 51.82 -25.00 33.02
C PHE A 44 50.74 -25.60 32.10
N VAL A 45 50.72 -26.92 31.90
CA VAL A 45 49.67 -27.60 31.12
C VAL A 45 48.30 -27.36 31.73
N GLN A 46 48.18 -27.47 33.06
CA GLN A 46 46.92 -27.22 33.77
C GLN A 46 46.45 -25.77 33.56
N LYS A 47 47.33 -24.77 33.71
CA LYS A 47 47.01 -23.35 33.44
C LYS A 47 46.62 -23.09 31.99
N MET A 48 47.33 -23.65 31.02
CA MET A 48 46.98 -23.51 29.60
C MET A 48 45.61 -24.11 29.28
N MET A 49 45.28 -25.27 29.87
CA MET A 49 44.00 -25.96 29.66
C MET A 49 42.82 -25.36 30.42
N GLN A 50 43.03 -24.75 31.59
CA GLN A 50 41.96 -24.23 32.45
C GLN A 50 41.80 -22.71 32.35
N ASP A 51 42.89 -21.95 32.25
CA ASP A 51 42.85 -20.50 32.43
C ASP A 51 43.01 -19.76 31.10
N TRP A 52 44.03 -20.12 30.31
CA TRP A 52 44.28 -19.50 29.00
C TRP A 52 43.21 -19.88 27.96
N ARG A 53 42.92 -21.18 27.80
CA ARG A 53 41.95 -21.71 26.82
C ARG A 53 40.50 -21.27 27.08
N ASP A 54 40.21 -20.82 28.30
CA ASP A 54 38.88 -20.38 28.72
C ASP A 54 38.82 -18.85 28.95
N ASP A 55 39.87 -18.12 28.56
CA ASP A 55 40.01 -16.65 28.70
C ASP A 55 39.77 -16.12 30.13
N LYS A 56 40.22 -16.86 31.16
CA LYS A 56 40.05 -16.48 32.58
C LYS A 56 41.19 -15.62 33.13
N GLU A 57 42.43 -16.02 32.88
CA GLU A 57 43.63 -15.32 33.36
C GLU A 57 44.75 -15.30 32.29
N ALA A 58 45.60 -14.27 32.37
CA ALA A 58 46.76 -14.15 31.50
C ALA A 58 47.90 -15.10 31.97
N VAL A 59 48.05 -16.23 31.27
CA VAL A 59 49.11 -17.21 31.56
C VAL A 59 50.43 -16.76 30.93
N ALA A 60 51.47 -16.57 31.75
CA ALA A 60 52.81 -16.29 31.28
C ALA A 60 53.45 -17.54 30.63
N PHE A 61 54.06 -17.36 29.45
CA PHE A 61 54.67 -18.44 28.68
C PHE A 61 56.15 -18.66 29.10
N PRO A 62 56.63 -19.92 29.18
CA PRO A 62 58.03 -20.22 29.49
C PRO A 62 58.97 -19.84 28.33
N GLU A 63 60.19 -19.44 28.65
CA GLU A 63 61.22 -19.13 27.64
C GLU A 63 61.54 -20.37 26.77
N GLY A 64 61.75 -20.15 25.46
CA GLY A 64 62.03 -21.22 24.48
C GLY A 64 60.82 -21.67 23.64
N TYR A 65 59.64 -21.07 23.82
CA TYR A 65 58.51 -21.27 22.92
C TYR A 65 58.73 -20.65 21.53
N GLN A 66 58.10 -21.21 20.51
CA GLN A 66 58.05 -20.62 19.17
C GLN A 66 56.66 -20.02 18.91
N THR A 67 56.57 -19.04 18.01
CA THR A 67 55.31 -18.41 17.58
C THR A 67 55.25 -18.36 16.06
N LEU A 68 54.09 -18.73 15.50
CA LEU A 68 53.79 -18.63 14.07
C LEU A 68 52.43 -17.95 13.88
N GLU A 69 52.39 -16.90 13.07
CA GLU A 69 51.15 -16.25 12.62
C GLU A 69 50.70 -16.89 11.30
N ARG A 70 49.43 -17.28 11.19
CA ARG A 70 48.81 -17.75 9.93
C ARG A 70 47.47 -17.05 9.69
N GLU A 71 47.08 -16.93 8.42
CA GLU A 71 45.70 -16.62 8.07
C GLU A 71 44.84 -17.89 8.08
N LEU A 72 43.57 -17.76 8.47
CA LEU A 72 42.61 -18.86 8.35
C LEU A 72 42.08 -18.93 6.91
N THR A 73 42.16 -20.13 6.32
CA THR A 73 41.57 -20.46 5.02
C THR A 73 40.76 -21.76 5.10
N VAL A 74 39.85 -21.96 4.13
CA VAL A 74 39.02 -23.17 4.02
C VAL A 74 39.83 -24.37 3.53
N THR A 75 40.95 -24.13 2.84
CA THR A 75 41.70 -25.14 2.08
C THR A 75 42.99 -25.63 2.75
N GLU A 76 43.56 -24.87 3.69
CA GLU A 76 44.76 -25.25 4.43
C GLU A 76 44.42 -25.79 5.82
N SER A 77 45.31 -26.60 6.40
CA SER A 77 45.21 -27.04 7.80
C SER A 77 45.52 -25.88 8.77
N LEU A 78 44.90 -25.89 9.95
CA LEU A 78 45.29 -24.99 11.07
C LEU A 78 46.76 -25.18 11.50
N LEU A 79 47.26 -26.41 11.37
CA LEU A 79 48.64 -26.78 11.68
C LEU A 79 49.45 -26.92 10.38
N PRO A 80 50.67 -26.37 10.31
CA PRO A 80 51.58 -26.61 9.20
C PRO A 80 52.07 -28.08 9.17
N ASP A 81 52.54 -28.53 8.01
CA ASP A 81 52.83 -29.95 7.71
C ASP A 81 53.90 -30.61 8.60
N ASP A 82 54.73 -29.81 9.28
CA ASP A 82 55.74 -30.23 10.24
C ASP A 82 55.18 -30.60 11.63
N LEU A 83 53.92 -30.22 11.94
CA LEU A 83 53.29 -30.45 13.24
C LEU A 83 52.10 -31.42 13.16
N LYS A 84 52.13 -32.48 13.97
CA LYS A 84 51.06 -33.49 14.04
C LYS A 84 50.39 -33.46 15.40
N ALA A 85 49.07 -33.26 15.45
CA ALA A 85 48.32 -33.32 16.70
C ALA A 85 47.99 -34.75 17.13
N ASP A 86 48.04 -35.03 18.44
CA ASP A 86 47.56 -36.29 19.05
C ASP A 86 46.04 -36.47 18.89
N ARG A 87 45.32 -35.35 18.68
CA ARG A 87 43.87 -35.27 18.50
C ARG A 87 43.51 -34.41 17.28
N PRO A 88 43.63 -34.95 16.06
CA PRO A 88 43.28 -34.23 14.83
C PRO A 88 41.78 -33.92 14.74
N ASP A 89 40.92 -34.67 15.45
CA ASP A 89 39.49 -34.41 15.56
C ASP A 89 39.19 -33.05 16.21
N LEU A 90 39.97 -32.65 17.23
CA LEU A 90 39.83 -31.36 17.88
C LEU A 90 40.34 -30.21 17.00
N VAL A 91 41.38 -30.46 16.20
CA VAL A 91 41.89 -29.50 15.21
C VAL A 91 40.84 -29.25 14.12
N GLN A 92 40.26 -30.30 13.55
CA GLN A 92 39.22 -30.19 12.52
C GLN A 92 37.92 -29.55 13.03
N ARG A 93 37.54 -29.81 14.29
CA ARG A 93 36.41 -29.10 14.92
C ARG A 93 36.73 -27.62 15.14
N ALA A 94 37.92 -27.28 15.65
CA ALA A 94 38.31 -25.88 15.79
C ALA A 94 38.36 -25.18 14.41
N GLN A 95 38.89 -25.83 13.39
CA GLN A 95 38.95 -25.27 12.02
C GLN A 95 37.57 -24.89 11.49
N THR A 96 36.58 -25.76 11.67
CA THR A 96 35.19 -25.52 11.22
C THR A 96 34.46 -24.49 12.09
N GLU A 97 34.59 -24.54 13.42
CA GLU A 97 34.04 -23.51 14.32
C GLU A 97 34.65 -22.11 14.08
N TRP A 98 35.95 -22.04 13.79
CA TRP A 98 36.69 -20.79 13.59
C TRP A 98 36.45 -20.20 12.20
N GLN A 99 36.33 -21.04 11.18
CA GLN A 99 35.95 -20.59 9.84
C GLN A 99 34.54 -19.98 9.85
N PHE A 100 33.61 -20.58 10.60
CA PHE A 100 32.31 -19.97 10.86
C PHE A 100 32.45 -18.64 11.61
N ALA A 101 33.27 -18.57 12.67
CA ALA A 101 33.43 -17.35 13.47
C ALA A 101 33.92 -16.16 12.64
N VAL A 102 34.93 -16.36 11.80
CA VAL A 102 35.44 -15.37 10.83
C VAL A 102 34.36 -14.95 9.85
N LEU A 103 33.62 -15.88 9.24
CA LEU A 103 32.60 -15.55 8.26
C LEU A 103 31.43 -14.78 8.90
N SER A 104 31.03 -15.15 10.12
CA SER A 104 30.00 -14.46 10.90
C SER A 104 30.42 -13.03 11.30
N ALA A 105 31.69 -12.82 11.63
CA ALA A 105 32.26 -11.49 11.89
C ALA A 105 32.31 -10.63 10.60
N LYS A 106 32.78 -11.17 9.49
CA LYS A 106 32.81 -10.49 8.18
C LYS A 106 31.40 -10.11 7.69
N LEU A 107 30.42 -11.00 7.86
CA LEU A 107 29.01 -10.74 7.53
C LEU A 107 28.42 -9.63 8.41
N HIS A 108 28.68 -9.66 9.72
CA HIS A 108 28.27 -8.59 10.64
C HIS A 108 28.88 -7.24 10.25
N ALA A 109 30.18 -7.18 9.94
CA ALA A 109 30.85 -5.96 9.52
C ALA A 109 30.25 -5.35 8.24
N ALA A 110 29.96 -6.19 7.23
CA ALA A 110 29.27 -5.74 6.01
C ALA A 110 27.88 -5.17 6.30
N TYR A 111 27.11 -5.81 7.19
CA TYR A 111 25.78 -5.33 7.56
C TYR A 111 25.82 -4.07 8.45
N GLN A 112 26.86 -3.88 9.28
CA GLN A 112 27.08 -2.61 9.97
C GLN A 112 27.40 -1.46 8.99
N GLN A 113 28.08 -1.74 7.87
CA GLN A 113 28.30 -0.75 6.80
C GLN A 113 26.99 -0.41 6.06
N GLU A 114 26.20 -1.40 5.64
CA GLU A 114 24.87 -1.16 5.03
C GLU A 114 23.96 -0.35 5.97
N LEU A 115 23.97 -0.69 7.27
CA LEU A 115 23.25 0.03 8.32
C LEU A 115 23.76 1.47 8.53
N ALA A 116 25.07 1.71 8.37
CA ALA A 116 25.65 3.05 8.42
C ALA A 116 25.17 3.92 7.25
N GLU A 117 25.09 3.37 6.03
CA GLU A 117 24.52 4.09 4.90
C GLU A 117 23.03 4.44 5.12
N PHE A 118 22.24 3.54 5.73
CA PHE A 118 20.87 3.87 6.11
C PHE A 118 20.80 4.98 7.18
N LYS A 119 21.72 5.00 8.16
CA LYS A 119 21.83 6.09 9.15
C LYS A 119 22.10 7.43 8.48
N GLU A 120 23.04 7.51 7.54
CA GLU A 120 23.32 8.74 6.79
C GLU A 120 22.13 9.19 5.94
N LYS A 121 21.51 8.26 5.20
CA LYS A 121 20.33 8.54 4.37
C LYS A 121 19.16 9.07 5.20
N VAL A 122 18.83 8.42 6.33
CA VAL A 122 17.76 8.86 7.24
C VAL A 122 18.08 10.21 7.88
N ALA A 123 19.32 10.44 8.34
CA ALA A 123 19.73 11.72 8.93
C ALA A 123 19.66 12.90 7.95
N SER A 124 19.73 12.63 6.64
CA SER A 124 19.61 13.65 5.58
C SER A 124 18.17 13.99 5.17
N LEU A 125 17.16 13.26 5.66
CA LEU A 125 15.77 13.43 5.20
C LEU A 125 15.12 14.72 5.71
N ALA A 126 14.84 15.64 4.78
CA ALA A 126 13.97 16.79 5.02
C ALA A 126 12.47 16.44 4.99
N ASN A 127 12.10 15.32 4.34
CA ASN A 127 10.73 14.81 4.21
C ASN A 127 10.75 13.27 4.34
N TYR A 128 9.62 12.66 4.69
CA TYR A 128 9.49 11.19 4.71
C TYR A 128 9.60 10.62 3.28
N ASP A 129 10.49 9.64 3.08
CA ASP A 129 10.58 8.86 1.84
C ASP A 129 10.16 7.41 2.07
N ASN A 130 9.13 6.99 1.34
CA ASN A 130 8.61 5.63 1.39
C ASN A 130 9.57 4.62 0.74
N LYS A 131 10.43 5.04 -0.20
CA LYS A 131 11.45 4.15 -0.80
C LYS A 131 12.53 3.78 0.21
N LEU A 132 13.01 4.75 1.00
CA LEU A 132 13.96 4.48 2.08
C LEU A 132 13.36 3.58 3.18
N PHE A 133 12.10 3.78 3.54
CA PHE A 133 11.38 2.87 4.47
C PHE A 133 11.27 1.44 3.90
N ALA A 134 10.90 1.28 2.63
CA ALA A 134 10.84 -0.02 1.97
C ALA A 134 12.22 -0.71 1.90
N GLY A 135 13.28 0.03 1.54
CA GLY A 135 14.65 -0.48 1.51
C GLY A 135 15.14 -0.92 2.91
N LEU A 136 14.81 -0.16 3.96
CA LEU A 136 15.13 -0.54 5.34
C LEU A 136 14.37 -1.81 5.77
N LYS A 137 13.13 -2.02 5.30
CA LYS A 137 12.40 -3.29 5.49
C LYS A 137 13.11 -4.45 4.77
N THR A 138 13.51 -4.30 3.51
CA THR A 138 14.26 -5.35 2.80
C THR A 138 15.59 -5.69 3.51
N PHE A 139 16.27 -4.69 4.08
CA PHE A 139 17.47 -4.91 4.89
C PHE A 139 17.17 -5.61 6.23
N TRP A 140 16.08 -5.26 6.91
CA TRP A 140 15.58 -5.98 8.10
C TRP A 140 15.28 -7.45 7.81
N ASP A 141 14.55 -7.73 6.72
CA ASP A 141 14.18 -9.09 6.32
C ASP A 141 15.44 -9.93 5.97
N LYS A 142 16.44 -9.31 5.33
CA LYS A 142 17.78 -9.89 5.06
C LYS A 142 18.55 -10.22 6.35
N VAL A 143 18.61 -9.31 7.31
CA VAL A 143 19.24 -9.55 8.63
C VAL A 143 18.47 -10.62 9.43
N GLN A 144 17.14 -10.63 9.36
CA GLN A 144 16.34 -11.69 9.97
C GLN A 144 16.65 -13.07 9.37
N GLY A 145 16.72 -13.19 8.03
CA GLY A 145 17.07 -14.44 7.35
C GLY A 145 18.39 -15.01 7.85
N GLN A 146 19.46 -14.21 7.82
CA GLN A 146 20.79 -14.64 8.30
C GLN A 146 20.85 -14.99 9.79
N SER A 147 19.96 -14.40 10.62
CA SER A 147 19.82 -14.82 12.02
C SER A 147 19.02 -16.11 12.19
N ARG A 148 18.00 -16.38 11.35
CA ARG A 148 17.22 -17.63 11.35
C ARG A 148 18.05 -18.81 10.84
N GLU A 149 18.85 -18.58 9.81
CA GLU A 149 19.87 -19.50 9.26
C GLU A 149 21.03 -19.74 10.23
N ARG A 150 21.14 -18.94 11.30
CA ARG A 150 22.20 -18.97 12.32
C ARG A 150 23.60 -18.62 11.79
N ASN A 151 23.69 -17.91 10.67
CA ASN A 151 24.94 -17.40 10.10
C ASN A 151 25.51 -16.22 10.90
N LEU A 152 24.66 -15.51 11.65
CA LEU A 152 25.06 -14.47 12.60
C LEU A 152 25.03 -14.99 14.04
N TYR A 153 26.03 -14.63 14.84
CA TYR A 153 25.94 -14.74 16.30
C TYR A 153 24.77 -13.93 16.85
N LYS A 154 24.16 -14.39 17.95
CA LYS A 154 23.01 -13.72 18.56
C LYS A 154 23.28 -12.23 18.82
N GLN A 155 24.42 -11.90 19.44
CA GLN A 155 24.78 -10.50 19.73
C GLN A 155 24.83 -9.65 18.46
N HIS A 156 25.55 -10.10 17.42
CA HIS A 156 25.62 -9.41 16.13
C HIS A 156 24.24 -9.21 15.47
N ALA A 157 23.35 -10.19 15.59
CA ALA A 157 21.99 -10.08 15.09
C ALA A 157 21.13 -9.10 15.90
N ASP A 158 21.29 -9.06 17.22
CA ASP A 158 20.55 -8.17 18.11
C ASP A 158 21.07 -6.71 17.99
N ASP A 159 22.39 -6.49 17.93
CA ASP A 159 23.03 -5.18 17.68
C ASP A 159 22.55 -4.55 16.35
N LEU A 160 22.43 -5.37 15.29
CA LEU A 160 21.87 -4.94 14.01
C LEU A 160 20.36 -4.64 14.11
N ARG A 161 19.58 -5.49 14.78
CA ARG A 161 18.14 -5.28 14.99
C ARG A 161 17.86 -3.96 15.69
N ASP A 162 18.54 -3.67 16.78
CA ASP A 162 18.34 -2.45 17.56
C ASP A 162 18.73 -1.20 16.75
N GLY A 163 19.80 -1.28 15.97
CA GLY A 163 20.18 -0.24 15.01
C GLY A 163 19.12 0.01 13.92
N ILE A 164 18.47 -1.03 13.42
CA ILE A 164 17.38 -0.91 12.42
C ILE A 164 16.09 -0.39 13.07
N ASN A 165 15.74 -0.87 14.26
CA ASN A 165 14.59 -0.41 15.05
C ASN A 165 14.67 1.10 15.32
N ALA A 166 15.85 1.60 15.68
CA ALA A 166 16.09 3.03 15.88
C ALA A 166 15.83 3.85 14.60
N LEU A 167 16.23 3.34 13.43
CA LEU A 167 15.97 4.00 12.14
C LEU A 167 14.48 3.98 11.76
N PHE A 168 13.77 2.89 12.06
CA PHE A 168 12.32 2.85 11.86
C PHE A 168 11.60 3.87 12.72
N GLU A 169 12.00 4.10 13.98
CA GLU A 169 11.37 5.15 14.79
C GLU A 169 11.74 6.56 14.31
N GLN A 170 12.98 6.81 13.87
CA GLN A 170 13.36 8.07 13.23
C GLN A 170 12.51 8.37 11.98
N LEU A 171 12.28 7.37 11.12
CA LEU A 171 11.40 7.50 9.96
C LEU A 171 9.93 7.77 10.34
N LYS A 172 9.43 7.16 11.44
CA LYS A 172 8.10 7.48 11.98
C LYS A 172 8.02 8.91 12.48
N GLU A 173 9.02 9.41 13.21
CA GLU A 173 9.05 10.80 13.68
C GLU A 173 9.09 11.81 12.54
N VAL A 174 9.90 11.58 11.49
CA VAL A 174 9.88 12.40 10.27
C VAL A 174 8.49 12.40 9.62
N ARG A 175 7.81 11.24 9.55
CA ARG A 175 6.43 11.14 9.02
C ARG A 175 5.42 11.89 9.89
N LYS A 176 5.46 11.73 11.23
CA LYS A 176 4.60 12.43 12.20
C LYS A 176 4.76 13.94 12.06
N LYS A 177 6.00 14.43 11.99
CA LYS A 177 6.32 15.85 11.82
C LYS A 177 5.77 16.43 10.52
N VAL A 178 6.05 15.81 9.36
CA VAL A 178 5.55 16.26 8.06
C VAL A 178 4.00 16.28 8.02
N ASN A 179 3.35 15.31 8.67
CA ASN A 179 1.89 15.30 8.80
C ASN A 179 1.37 16.44 9.68
N SER A 180 2.04 16.72 10.80
CA SER A 180 1.69 17.84 11.69
C SER A 180 1.81 19.19 10.98
N GLU A 181 2.93 19.44 10.28
CA GLU A 181 3.16 20.66 9.50
C GLU A 181 2.13 20.82 8.37
N PHE A 182 1.76 19.71 7.71
CA PHE A 182 0.69 19.71 6.70
C PHE A 182 -0.69 20.03 7.31
N MET A 183 -1.02 19.51 8.49
CA MET A 183 -2.29 19.78 9.17
C MET A 183 -2.37 21.23 9.67
N GLU A 184 -1.28 21.81 10.21
CA GLU A 184 -1.22 23.22 10.59
C GLU A 184 -1.42 24.15 9.39
N VAL A 185 -0.74 23.88 8.26
CA VAL A 185 -0.94 24.61 7.00
C VAL A 185 -2.39 24.44 6.49
N SER A 186 -2.93 23.23 6.56
CA SER A 186 -4.32 22.92 6.19
C SER A 186 -5.33 23.68 7.06
N GLU A 187 -5.05 23.86 8.36
CA GLU A 187 -5.91 24.62 9.27
C GLU A 187 -5.84 26.13 9.00
N GLY A 188 -4.63 26.67 8.78
CA GLY A 188 -4.45 28.06 8.38
C GLY A 188 -5.20 28.40 7.08
N VAL A 189 -5.14 27.51 6.08
CA VAL A 189 -5.92 27.64 4.84
C VAL A 189 -7.43 27.52 5.11
N TYR A 190 -7.86 26.50 5.87
CA TYR A 190 -9.27 26.30 6.24
C TYR A 190 -9.90 27.51 6.95
N ASN A 191 -9.17 28.10 7.89
CA ASN A 191 -9.61 29.27 8.65
C ASN A 191 -9.72 30.52 7.76
N ASN A 192 -8.87 30.66 6.75
CA ASN A 192 -8.96 31.76 5.77
C ASN A 192 -10.15 31.58 4.81
N PHE A 193 -10.39 30.37 4.30
CA PHE A 193 -11.59 30.06 3.51
C PHE A 193 -12.88 30.26 4.31
N SER A 194 -12.90 29.82 5.58
CA SER A 194 -14.07 29.96 6.45
C SER A 194 -14.46 31.43 6.66
N LYS A 195 -13.51 32.30 7.04
CA LYS A 195 -13.76 33.74 7.21
C LYS A 195 -14.29 34.40 5.93
N ALA A 196 -13.66 34.11 4.79
CA ALA A 196 -14.09 34.67 3.51
C ALA A 196 -15.43 34.09 3.02
N LEU A 197 -15.85 32.92 3.51
CA LEU A 197 -17.20 32.40 3.34
C LEU A 197 -18.20 33.09 4.28
N ASP A 198 -17.83 33.34 5.54
CA ASP A 198 -18.69 34.06 6.50
C ASP A 198 -19.12 35.43 5.95
N GLU A 199 -18.17 36.21 5.39
CA GLU A 199 -18.44 37.49 4.71
C GLU A 199 -19.40 37.35 3.51
N ILE A 200 -19.30 36.27 2.76
CA ILE A 200 -20.17 36.01 1.60
C ILE A 200 -21.56 35.54 2.05
N GLU A 201 -21.66 34.72 3.09
CA GLU A 201 -22.91 34.28 3.68
C GLU A 201 -23.68 35.44 4.32
N GLU A 202 -22.99 36.38 4.98
CA GLU A 202 -23.60 37.65 5.44
C GLU A 202 -24.12 38.49 4.27
N ARG A 203 -23.34 38.64 3.19
CA ARG A 203 -23.77 39.36 1.97
C ARG A 203 -24.94 38.68 1.24
N ILE A 204 -25.12 37.37 1.41
CA ILE A 204 -26.33 36.64 0.97
C ILE A 204 -27.51 36.98 1.89
N ALA A 205 -27.34 36.85 3.21
CA ALA A 205 -28.41 37.03 4.20
C ALA A 205 -28.94 38.47 4.28
N THR A 206 -28.05 39.46 4.35
CA THR A 206 -28.39 40.91 4.35
C THR A 206 -29.04 41.37 3.04
N GLY A 207 -28.81 40.64 1.95
CA GLY A 207 -29.52 40.79 0.69
C GLY A 207 -29.24 42.07 -0.12
N GLY A 208 -28.46 43.01 0.40
CA GLY A 208 -28.08 44.25 -0.30
C GLY A 208 -27.10 44.04 -1.46
N ALA A 209 -26.37 42.92 -1.49
CA ALA A 209 -25.41 42.62 -2.54
C ALA A 209 -26.08 42.14 -3.84
N LYS A 210 -25.59 42.64 -4.98
CA LYS A 210 -26.00 42.19 -6.33
C LYS A 210 -25.64 40.71 -6.51
N PHE A 211 -26.64 39.86 -6.80
CA PHE A 211 -26.46 38.40 -6.94
C PHE A 211 -25.26 38.02 -7.82
N ASN A 212 -25.05 38.67 -8.97
CA ASN A 212 -23.98 38.29 -9.89
C ASN A 212 -22.60 38.40 -9.20
N SER A 213 -22.34 39.49 -8.45
CA SER A 213 -21.08 39.64 -7.70
C SER A 213 -20.91 38.54 -6.66
N VAL A 214 -21.92 38.27 -5.84
CA VAL A 214 -21.89 37.18 -4.83
C VAL A 214 -21.62 35.82 -5.49
N PHE A 215 -22.23 35.57 -6.66
CA PHE A 215 -22.09 34.32 -7.39
C PHE A 215 -20.72 34.22 -8.13
N ASP A 216 -20.14 35.34 -8.55
CA ASP A 216 -18.80 35.42 -9.12
C ASP A 216 -17.72 35.27 -8.02
N ASP A 217 -17.94 35.83 -6.83
CA ASP A 217 -17.11 35.67 -5.64
C ASP A 217 -17.11 34.19 -5.18
N LEU A 218 -18.28 33.53 -5.10
CA LEU A 218 -18.37 32.09 -4.82
C LEU A 218 -17.68 31.23 -5.88
N LYS A 219 -17.80 31.55 -7.17
CA LYS A 219 -17.07 30.85 -8.23
C LYS A 219 -15.55 31.09 -8.16
N LYS A 220 -15.09 32.24 -7.64
CA LYS A 220 -13.68 32.46 -7.32
C LYS A 220 -13.27 31.55 -6.16
N MET A 221 -14.01 31.58 -5.06
CA MET A 221 -13.79 30.73 -3.90
C MET A 221 -13.66 29.25 -4.27
N GLN A 222 -14.55 28.75 -5.14
CA GLN A 222 -14.51 27.37 -5.61
C GLN A 222 -13.22 27.05 -6.41
N ARG A 223 -12.75 27.94 -7.29
CA ARG A 223 -11.49 27.73 -8.03
C ARG A 223 -10.29 27.73 -7.07
N ASP A 224 -10.25 28.69 -6.17
CA ASP A 224 -9.17 28.86 -5.21
C ASP A 224 -9.12 27.64 -4.26
N TYR A 225 -10.29 27.14 -3.84
CA TYR A 225 -10.48 25.90 -3.08
C TYR A 225 -9.94 24.66 -3.80
N HIS A 226 -10.26 24.47 -5.09
CA HIS A 226 -9.76 23.33 -5.87
C HIS A 226 -8.23 23.34 -6.02
N ASN A 227 -7.61 24.52 -6.07
CA ASN A 227 -6.16 24.70 -6.14
C ASN A 227 -5.47 24.62 -4.76
N SER A 228 -6.21 24.59 -3.66
CA SER A 228 -5.66 24.65 -2.31
C SER A 228 -5.18 23.27 -1.79
N ARG A 229 -4.03 23.27 -1.11
CA ARG A 229 -3.48 22.10 -0.41
C ARG A 229 -4.04 22.07 1.02
N MET A 230 -4.92 21.11 1.28
CA MET A 230 -5.59 20.87 2.57
C MET A 230 -5.80 19.36 2.79
N SER A 231 -6.05 18.97 4.03
CA SER A 231 -6.54 17.65 4.42
C SER A 231 -7.95 17.38 3.88
N ASN A 232 -8.29 16.11 3.69
CA ASN A 232 -9.60 15.71 3.15
C ASN A 232 -10.76 16.13 4.07
N GLU A 233 -10.56 16.15 5.39
CA GLU A 233 -11.55 16.62 6.36
C GLU A 233 -11.88 18.11 6.17
N HIS A 234 -10.86 18.98 6.13
CA HIS A 234 -11.04 20.42 5.92
C HIS A 234 -11.64 20.70 4.54
N ARG A 235 -11.23 19.92 3.53
CA ARG A 235 -11.76 19.98 2.16
C ARG A 235 -13.25 19.64 2.11
N ASN A 236 -13.68 18.56 2.75
CA ASN A 236 -15.10 18.18 2.80
C ASN A 236 -15.94 19.23 3.54
N LYS A 237 -15.50 19.67 4.74
CA LYS A 237 -16.16 20.72 5.53
C LYS A 237 -16.35 22.01 4.73
N LEU A 238 -15.34 22.44 3.96
CA LEU A 238 -15.45 23.62 3.10
C LEU A 238 -16.35 23.40 1.88
N TRP A 239 -16.33 22.20 1.27
CA TRP A 239 -17.20 21.89 0.13
C TRP A 239 -18.69 22.04 0.49
N GLU A 240 -19.09 21.48 1.63
CA GLU A 240 -20.46 21.57 2.14
C GLU A 240 -20.88 23.03 2.41
N ARG A 241 -19.97 23.84 2.98
CA ARG A 241 -20.20 25.29 3.16
C ARG A 241 -20.32 26.04 1.83
N ILE A 242 -19.45 25.76 0.85
CA ILE A 242 -19.45 26.41 -0.46
C ILE A 242 -20.75 26.08 -1.23
N ASP A 243 -21.15 24.80 -1.29
CA ASP A 243 -22.41 24.40 -1.91
C ASP A 243 -23.63 24.93 -1.15
N GLY A 244 -23.58 24.94 0.19
CA GLY A 244 -24.59 25.59 1.04
C GLY A 244 -24.77 27.07 0.72
N ALA A 245 -23.68 27.83 0.58
CA ALA A 245 -23.71 29.23 0.18
C ALA A 245 -24.25 29.41 -1.25
N PHE A 246 -23.88 28.54 -2.20
CA PHE A 246 -24.48 28.54 -3.55
C PHE A 246 -25.99 28.24 -3.51
N LYS A 247 -26.45 27.29 -2.69
CA LYS A 247 -27.87 26.95 -2.49
C LYS A 247 -28.64 28.16 -1.93
N LYS A 248 -28.16 28.77 -0.85
CA LYS A 248 -28.73 30.00 -0.23
C LYS A 248 -28.80 31.15 -1.25
N ALA A 249 -27.72 31.38 -2.00
CA ALA A 249 -27.65 32.45 -3.00
C ALA A 249 -28.64 32.25 -4.16
N LYS A 250 -28.80 31.00 -4.66
CA LYS A 250 -29.78 30.66 -5.70
C LYS A 250 -31.21 30.88 -5.20
N GLU A 251 -31.53 30.34 -4.02
CA GLU A 251 -32.86 30.43 -3.41
C GLU A 251 -33.33 31.88 -3.24
N ARG A 252 -32.44 32.76 -2.75
CA ARG A 252 -32.74 34.20 -2.61
C ARG A 252 -33.11 34.92 -3.93
N LYS A 253 -32.68 34.39 -5.08
CA LYS A 253 -32.96 34.99 -6.41
C LYS A 253 -34.08 34.28 -7.18
N PHE A 254 -34.23 32.98 -6.99
CA PHE A 254 -35.05 32.11 -7.85
C PHE A 254 -36.16 31.35 -7.09
N GLY A 255 -36.26 31.52 -5.76
CA GLY A 255 -37.22 30.83 -4.90
C GLY A 255 -36.75 29.45 -4.41
N PRO A 256 -37.49 28.80 -3.50
CA PRO A 256 -37.10 27.50 -2.93
C PRO A 256 -36.87 26.40 -3.97
N ASP A 257 -37.70 26.36 -5.02
CA ASP A 257 -37.61 25.41 -6.13
C ASP A 257 -36.32 25.48 -6.95
N ALA A 258 -35.52 26.55 -6.79
CA ALA A 258 -34.20 26.67 -7.41
C ALA A 258 -33.21 25.56 -6.99
N ASN A 259 -33.53 24.87 -5.88
CA ASN A 259 -32.74 23.77 -5.35
C ASN A 259 -33.42 22.38 -5.47
N SER A 260 -34.61 22.26 -6.08
CA SER A 260 -35.40 21.01 -6.14
C SER A 260 -35.09 20.09 -7.35
N GLY A 261 -35.21 18.78 -7.14
CA GLY A 261 -34.97 17.71 -8.13
C GLY A 261 -33.59 17.03 -8.02
N SER A 262 -33.38 15.97 -8.81
CA SER A 262 -32.10 15.28 -9.02
C SER A 262 -31.06 16.17 -9.70
N ILE A 263 -29.93 15.62 -10.17
CA ILE A 263 -29.01 16.39 -11.05
C ILE A 263 -29.60 16.41 -12.47
N SER A 264 -30.09 15.27 -12.96
CA SER A 264 -30.78 15.17 -14.26
C SER A 264 -31.96 16.16 -14.40
N ASP A 265 -32.87 16.23 -13.44
CA ASP A 265 -34.01 17.17 -13.39
C ASP A 265 -33.59 18.62 -13.65
N ARG A 266 -32.44 19.04 -13.11
CA ARG A 266 -31.94 20.43 -13.22
C ARG A 266 -31.38 20.69 -14.61
N HIS A 267 -30.74 19.69 -15.23
CA HIS A 267 -30.31 19.77 -16.62
C HIS A 267 -31.53 19.79 -17.56
N ASP A 268 -32.57 18.99 -17.30
CA ASP A 268 -33.77 18.93 -18.15
C ASP A 268 -34.63 20.20 -18.03
N LYS A 269 -34.83 20.74 -16.82
CA LYS A 269 -35.40 22.08 -16.59
C LYS A 269 -34.62 23.17 -17.36
N ARG A 270 -33.29 23.06 -17.43
CA ARG A 270 -32.41 23.99 -18.17
C ARG A 270 -32.51 23.78 -19.69
N LEU A 271 -32.66 22.55 -20.17
CA LEU A 271 -32.85 22.25 -21.60
C LEU A 271 -34.17 22.82 -22.10
N ALA A 272 -35.28 22.58 -21.40
CA ALA A 272 -36.59 23.15 -21.74
C ALA A 272 -36.54 24.68 -21.85
N GLY A 273 -35.90 25.35 -20.87
CA GLY A 273 -35.72 26.80 -20.89
C GLY A 273 -34.82 27.31 -22.02
N LEU A 274 -33.79 26.55 -22.43
CA LEU A 274 -32.97 26.88 -23.60
C LEU A 274 -33.73 26.66 -24.91
N GLU A 275 -34.52 25.60 -25.01
CA GLU A 275 -35.34 25.30 -26.19
C GLU A 275 -36.43 26.35 -26.41
N ASP A 276 -37.11 26.80 -25.36
CA ASP A 276 -38.09 27.88 -25.48
C ASP A 276 -37.45 29.24 -25.78
N ALA A 277 -36.22 29.49 -25.32
CA ALA A 277 -35.44 30.65 -25.74
C ALA A 277 -35.03 30.58 -27.22
N ILE A 278 -34.66 29.39 -27.70
CA ILE A 278 -34.33 29.12 -29.11
C ILE A 278 -35.57 29.31 -30.00
N LYS A 279 -36.71 28.65 -29.72
CA LYS A 279 -37.97 28.79 -30.48
C LYS A 279 -38.39 30.26 -30.62
N ARG A 280 -38.37 31.02 -29.51
CA ARG A 280 -38.71 32.46 -29.52
C ARG A 280 -37.74 33.30 -30.36
N LEU A 281 -36.47 32.91 -30.42
CA LEU A 281 -35.47 33.57 -31.25
C LEU A 281 -35.63 33.19 -32.73
N GLU A 282 -35.92 31.93 -33.05
CA GLU A 282 -36.24 31.45 -34.40
C GLU A 282 -37.47 32.15 -34.98
N GLU A 283 -38.56 32.25 -34.21
CA GLU A 283 -39.74 33.06 -34.57
C GLU A 283 -39.41 34.56 -34.76
N SER A 284 -38.40 35.06 -34.04
CA SER A 284 -37.96 36.46 -34.13
C SER A 284 -37.02 36.71 -35.31
N ILE A 285 -36.28 35.69 -35.75
CA ILE A 285 -35.48 35.68 -36.99
C ILE A 285 -36.41 35.56 -38.19
N ARG A 286 -37.34 34.60 -38.18
CA ARG A 286 -38.31 34.38 -39.27
C ARG A 286 -39.09 35.65 -39.61
N ARG A 287 -39.61 36.36 -38.59
CA ARG A 287 -40.34 37.63 -38.80
C ARG A 287 -39.46 38.73 -39.43
N ASP A 288 -38.17 38.74 -39.14
CA ASP A 288 -37.23 39.66 -39.76
C ASP A 288 -36.86 39.23 -41.19
N ASP A 289 -36.68 37.94 -41.46
CA ASP A 289 -36.42 37.39 -42.80
C ASP A 289 -37.65 37.56 -43.73
N ASP A 290 -38.87 37.40 -43.22
CA ASP A 290 -40.12 37.67 -43.94
C ASP A 290 -40.18 39.15 -44.38
N GLU A 291 -39.91 40.10 -43.45
CA GLU A 291 -39.84 41.55 -43.71
C GLU A 291 -38.65 41.95 -44.60
N LEU A 292 -37.49 41.31 -44.45
CA LEU A 292 -36.32 41.49 -45.31
C LEU A 292 -36.68 41.13 -46.76
N SER A 293 -37.30 39.97 -46.96
CA SER A 293 -37.76 39.53 -48.28
C SER A 293 -38.79 40.49 -48.87
N PHE A 294 -39.66 41.08 -48.05
CA PHE A 294 -40.65 42.06 -48.47
C PHE A 294 -39.98 43.36 -48.93
N GLN A 295 -39.05 43.91 -48.15
CA GLN A 295 -38.34 45.14 -48.55
C GLN A 295 -37.44 44.92 -49.77
N GLN A 296 -36.76 43.78 -49.89
CA GLN A 296 -35.98 43.42 -51.09
C GLN A 296 -36.86 43.36 -52.35
N LYS A 297 -38.00 42.65 -52.29
CA LYS A 297 -38.99 42.61 -53.39
C LYS A 297 -39.51 44.01 -53.75
N LYS A 298 -39.66 44.90 -52.76
CA LYS A 298 -40.11 46.28 -52.97
C LYS A 298 -39.02 47.21 -53.51
N VAL A 299 -37.75 47.08 -53.13
CA VAL A 299 -36.63 47.82 -53.78
C VAL A 299 -36.63 47.58 -55.28
N ASN A 300 -36.69 46.31 -55.68
CA ASN A 300 -36.62 45.89 -57.08
C ASN A 300 -37.86 46.31 -57.92
N THR A 301 -38.88 46.90 -57.28
CA THR A 301 -40.11 47.40 -57.91
C THR A 301 -40.42 48.86 -57.54
N THR A 302 -39.41 49.62 -57.08
CA THR A 302 -39.54 51.04 -56.70
C THR A 302 -38.89 51.94 -57.76
N GLU A 303 -39.67 52.81 -58.40
CA GLU A 303 -39.18 53.74 -59.43
C GLU A 303 -38.55 55.03 -58.85
N GLY A 304 -38.91 55.40 -57.61
CA GLY A 304 -38.43 56.62 -56.95
C GLY A 304 -37.09 56.45 -56.24
N GLN A 305 -36.07 57.23 -56.63
CA GLN A 305 -34.71 57.18 -56.05
C GLN A 305 -34.67 57.29 -54.52
N LEU A 306 -35.45 58.21 -53.93
CA LEU A 306 -35.48 58.44 -52.49
C LEU A 306 -36.20 57.32 -51.73
N GLU A 307 -37.25 56.72 -52.31
CA GLU A 307 -37.87 55.51 -51.76
C GLU A 307 -36.92 54.32 -51.80
N ALA A 308 -36.20 54.12 -52.92
CA ALA A 308 -35.20 53.07 -53.04
C ALA A 308 -34.08 53.22 -51.99
N GLN A 309 -33.62 54.45 -51.73
CA GLN A 309 -32.68 54.75 -50.65
C GLN A 309 -33.26 54.38 -49.26
N ILE A 310 -34.48 54.84 -48.92
CA ILE A 310 -35.14 54.50 -47.64
C ILE A 310 -35.29 52.99 -47.45
N ARG A 311 -35.71 52.26 -48.50
CA ARG A 311 -35.82 50.80 -48.44
C ARG A 311 -34.45 50.13 -48.30
N SER A 312 -33.41 50.61 -48.99
CA SER A 312 -32.05 50.07 -48.85
C SER A 312 -31.46 50.26 -47.44
N ALA A 313 -31.78 51.37 -46.77
CA ALA A 313 -31.43 51.59 -45.37
C ALA A 313 -32.18 50.63 -44.43
N LYS A 314 -33.50 50.43 -44.65
CA LYS A 314 -34.29 49.45 -43.90
C LYS A 314 -33.74 48.03 -44.06
N ILE A 315 -33.40 47.62 -45.28
CA ILE A 315 -32.79 46.31 -45.58
C ILE A 315 -31.54 46.10 -44.72
N LYS A 316 -30.59 47.04 -44.74
CA LYS A 316 -29.36 46.95 -43.91
C LYS A 316 -29.65 46.86 -42.41
N MET A 317 -30.57 47.68 -41.89
CA MET A 317 -30.98 47.63 -40.47
C MET A 317 -31.64 46.30 -40.09
N ILE A 318 -32.29 45.61 -41.03
CA ILE A 318 -32.85 44.28 -40.81
C ILE A 318 -31.75 43.21 -40.92
N GLU A 319 -30.85 43.30 -41.91
CA GLU A 319 -29.72 42.39 -42.10
C GLU A 319 -28.78 42.37 -40.89
N GLU A 320 -28.43 43.53 -40.34
CA GLU A 320 -27.64 43.66 -39.10
C GLU A 320 -28.36 43.01 -37.90
N ARG A 321 -29.67 43.25 -37.77
CA ARG A 321 -30.52 42.67 -36.70
C ARG A 321 -30.66 41.15 -36.83
N VAL A 322 -30.75 40.65 -38.06
CA VAL A 322 -30.81 39.21 -38.38
C VAL A 322 -29.46 38.55 -38.10
N SER A 323 -28.32 39.18 -38.43
CA SER A 323 -26.98 38.65 -38.13
C SER A 323 -26.81 38.46 -36.62
N GLY A 324 -27.01 39.50 -35.82
CA GLY A 324 -26.87 39.42 -34.37
C GLY A 324 -27.82 38.41 -33.72
N LYS A 325 -29.04 38.23 -34.26
CA LYS A 325 -29.96 37.17 -33.83
C LYS A 325 -29.46 35.77 -34.22
N ARG A 326 -28.93 35.57 -35.42
CA ARG A 326 -28.38 34.29 -35.89
C ARG A 326 -27.11 33.89 -35.14
N GLU A 327 -26.23 34.85 -34.84
CA GLU A 327 -25.07 34.66 -33.97
C GLU A 327 -25.50 34.20 -32.57
N ARG A 328 -26.49 34.87 -31.97
CA ARG A 328 -27.05 34.46 -30.67
C ARG A 328 -27.75 33.10 -30.72
N LEU A 329 -28.39 32.75 -31.84
CA LEU A 329 -29.00 31.44 -32.06
C LEU A 329 -27.94 30.33 -32.10
N ALA A 330 -26.80 30.57 -32.73
CA ALA A 330 -25.68 29.62 -32.76
C ALA A 330 -25.07 29.42 -31.36
N GLU A 331 -24.90 30.49 -30.58
CA GLU A 331 -24.43 30.43 -29.18
C GLU A 331 -25.40 29.63 -28.28
N LEU A 332 -26.71 29.89 -28.39
CA LEU A 332 -27.73 29.16 -27.63
C LEU A 332 -27.81 27.69 -28.06
N THR A 333 -27.73 27.39 -29.36
CA THR A 333 -27.73 26.02 -29.89
C THR A 333 -26.52 25.22 -29.41
N LYS A 334 -25.32 25.83 -29.41
CA LYS A 334 -24.12 25.22 -28.82
C LYS A 334 -24.32 24.95 -27.32
N THR A 335 -24.82 25.95 -26.58
CA THR A 335 -25.10 25.82 -25.15
C THR A 335 -26.12 24.71 -24.85
N ARG A 336 -27.15 24.53 -25.70
CA ARG A 336 -28.11 23.42 -25.60
C ARG A 336 -27.40 22.08 -25.77
N ALA A 337 -26.56 21.91 -26.79
CA ALA A 337 -25.84 20.66 -27.03
C ALA A 337 -24.89 20.30 -25.87
N ASP A 338 -24.15 21.28 -25.33
CA ASP A 338 -23.27 21.09 -24.17
C ASP A 338 -24.06 20.64 -22.92
N VAL A 339 -25.23 21.25 -22.66
CA VAL A 339 -26.12 20.87 -21.55
C VAL A 339 -26.78 19.51 -21.80
N GLN A 340 -27.15 19.18 -23.03
CA GLN A 340 -27.78 17.91 -23.39
C GLN A 340 -26.83 16.73 -23.14
N ARG A 341 -25.55 16.89 -23.46
CA ARG A 341 -24.50 15.92 -23.14
C ARG A 341 -24.27 15.77 -21.63
N GLN A 342 -24.44 16.85 -20.86
CA GLN A 342 -24.40 16.78 -19.39
C GLN A 342 -25.64 16.06 -18.82
N ALA A 343 -26.82 16.33 -19.37
CA ALA A 343 -28.08 15.67 -18.99
C ALA A 343 -27.99 14.15 -19.19
N SER A 344 -27.58 13.69 -20.38
CA SER A 344 -27.44 12.26 -20.66
C SER A 344 -26.42 11.60 -19.72
N THR A 345 -25.28 12.25 -19.48
CA THR A 345 -24.24 11.75 -18.56
C THR A 345 -24.71 11.70 -17.09
N ALA A 346 -25.69 12.52 -16.71
CA ALA A 346 -26.33 12.45 -15.38
C ALA A 346 -27.34 11.29 -15.32
N HIS A 347 -28.26 11.21 -16.29
CA HIS A 347 -29.21 10.09 -16.43
C HIS A 347 -28.50 8.72 -16.48
N ASP A 348 -27.42 8.59 -17.26
CA ASP A 348 -26.61 7.37 -17.34
C ASP A 348 -26.02 6.95 -15.98
N LYS A 349 -25.68 7.91 -15.12
CA LYS A 349 -25.13 7.64 -13.78
C LYS A 349 -26.22 7.28 -12.78
N GLU A 350 -27.30 8.06 -12.76
CA GLU A 350 -28.45 7.82 -11.88
C GLU A 350 -29.08 6.44 -12.20
N ALA A 351 -29.21 6.08 -13.48
CA ALA A 351 -29.66 4.74 -13.91
C ALA A 351 -28.69 3.61 -13.50
N ARG A 352 -27.37 3.81 -13.60
CA ARG A 352 -26.36 2.84 -13.14
C ARG A 352 -26.32 2.69 -11.62
N GLN A 353 -26.67 3.73 -10.86
CA GLN A 353 -26.79 3.67 -9.41
C GLN A 353 -28.05 2.92 -9.01
N ALA A 354 -29.21 3.29 -9.57
CA ALA A 354 -30.48 2.60 -9.35
C ALA A 354 -30.41 1.10 -9.70
N ALA A 355 -29.74 0.72 -10.80
CA ALA A 355 -29.53 -0.67 -11.17
C ALA A 355 -28.70 -1.44 -10.11
N LYS A 356 -27.61 -0.85 -9.60
CA LYS A 356 -26.77 -1.44 -8.55
C LYS A 356 -27.48 -1.52 -7.19
N GLU A 357 -28.36 -0.58 -6.89
CA GLU A 357 -29.18 -0.60 -5.68
C GLU A 357 -30.27 -1.68 -5.77
N GLN A 358 -30.94 -1.82 -6.91
CA GLN A 358 -31.88 -2.92 -7.18
C GLN A 358 -31.19 -4.30 -7.16
N GLU A 359 -29.98 -4.40 -7.70
CA GLU A 359 -29.16 -5.62 -7.66
C GLU A 359 -28.79 -5.97 -6.21
N ARG A 360 -28.32 -5.00 -5.42
CA ARG A 360 -28.05 -5.18 -3.98
C ARG A 360 -29.28 -5.62 -3.20
N GLN A 361 -30.42 -4.97 -3.41
CA GLN A 361 -31.70 -5.34 -2.78
C GLN A 361 -32.15 -6.75 -3.18
N GLN A 362 -31.94 -7.17 -4.43
CA GLN A 362 -32.21 -8.55 -4.86
C GLN A 362 -31.25 -9.56 -4.24
N ILE A 363 -29.96 -9.24 -4.09
CA ILE A 363 -28.97 -10.09 -3.41
C ILE A 363 -29.31 -10.21 -1.92
N GLU A 364 -29.68 -9.11 -1.27
CA GLU A 364 -30.07 -9.08 0.14
C GLU A 364 -31.38 -9.84 0.39
N ALA A 365 -32.39 -9.65 -0.46
CA ALA A 365 -33.64 -10.42 -0.41
C ALA A 365 -33.42 -11.92 -0.65
N LYS A 366 -32.53 -12.31 -1.58
CA LYS A 366 -32.14 -13.71 -1.78
C LYS A 366 -31.40 -14.29 -0.58
N LYS A 367 -30.47 -13.54 0.02
CA LYS A 367 -29.78 -13.95 1.26
C LYS A 367 -30.75 -14.11 2.43
N ALA A 368 -31.74 -13.22 2.57
CA ALA A 368 -32.79 -13.33 3.57
C ALA A 368 -33.70 -14.56 3.32
N ALA A 369 -34.08 -14.81 2.07
CA ALA A 369 -34.86 -15.99 1.69
C ALA A 369 -34.11 -17.30 2.00
N ILE A 370 -32.88 -17.45 1.52
CA ILE A 370 -32.02 -18.62 1.79
C ILE A 370 -31.83 -18.81 3.31
N LYS A 371 -31.60 -17.74 4.07
CA LYS A 371 -31.51 -17.83 5.54
C LYS A 371 -32.81 -18.35 6.16
N SER A 372 -33.97 -17.85 5.74
CA SER A 372 -35.27 -18.33 6.25
C SER A 372 -35.59 -19.78 5.83
N GLU A 373 -35.05 -20.24 4.70
CA GLU A 373 -35.19 -21.60 4.19
C GLU A 373 -34.29 -22.58 4.96
N ILE A 374 -33.05 -22.17 5.30
CA ILE A 374 -32.15 -22.90 6.22
C ILE A 374 -32.77 -22.97 7.63
N GLU A 375 -33.36 -21.89 8.14
CA GLU A 375 -34.06 -21.86 9.43
C GLU A 375 -35.29 -22.79 9.41
N ALA A 376 -36.04 -22.86 8.30
CA ALA A 376 -37.15 -23.79 8.14
C ALA A 376 -36.70 -25.26 8.05
N GLU A 377 -35.67 -25.56 7.26
CA GLU A 377 -35.10 -26.91 7.09
C GLU A 377 -34.50 -27.45 8.39
N THR A 378 -33.76 -26.62 9.13
CA THR A 378 -33.17 -27.01 10.42
C THR A 378 -34.24 -27.30 11.46
N HIS A 379 -35.30 -26.49 11.54
CA HIS A 379 -36.46 -26.80 12.39
C HIS A 379 -37.21 -28.05 11.95
N ALA A 380 -37.36 -28.31 10.63
CA ALA A 380 -38.02 -29.50 10.12
C ALA A 380 -37.23 -30.79 10.41
N LYS A 381 -35.90 -30.78 10.22
CA LYS A 381 -35.03 -31.94 10.46
C LYS A 381 -34.77 -32.19 11.94
N ALA A 382 -34.72 -31.14 12.77
CA ALA A 382 -34.66 -31.27 14.24
C ALA A 382 -35.88 -31.98 14.85
N ALA A 383 -37.05 -31.91 14.19
CA ALA A 383 -38.26 -32.63 14.62
C ALA A 383 -38.26 -34.13 14.25
N ALA A 384 -37.27 -34.62 13.49
CA ALA A 384 -37.26 -35.96 12.89
C ALA A 384 -36.18 -36.92 13.43
N ALA A 385 -35.24 -36.45 14.25
CA ALA A 385 -34.06 -37.22 14.64
C ALA A 385 -34.19 -37.89 16.02
N THR A 386 -34.17 -39.23 16.06
CA THR A 386 -34.07 -40.01 17.31
C THR A 386 -32.80 -40.85 17.37
N LYS A 387 -31.81 -40.31 18.09
CA LYS A 387 -30.63 -40.96 18.69
C LYS A 387 -29.58 -41.66 17.81
N ASP A 388 -28.38 -41.09 17.92
CA ASP A 388 -27.06 -41.73 18.02
C ASP A 388 -26.44 -42.33 16.72
N ASP A 389 -25.11 -42.19 16.61
CA ASP A 389 -24.18 -42.42 15.49
C ASP A 389 -24.49 -41.79 14.11
N SER A 390 -25.75 -41.67 13.68
CA SER A 390 -26.12 -41.05 12.40
C SER A 390 -25.81 -39.53 12.32
N LEU A 391 -25.65 -38.87 13.46
CA LEU A 391 -25.58 -37.40 13.55
C LEU A 391 -24.31 -36.79 12.95
N PHE A 392 -23.15 -37.43 13.08
CA PHE A 392 -21.88 -36.87 12.60
C PHE A 392 -21.76 -37.01 11.08
N GLU A 393 -22.10 -38.18 10.54
CA GLU A 393 -22.07 -38.46 9.10
C GLU A 393 -23.13 -37.67 8.32
N ALA A 394 -24.34 -37.53 8.88
CA ALA A 394 -25.36 -36.65 8.33
C ALA A 394 -24.93 -35.17 8.36
N ALA A 395 -24.27 -34.71 9.44
CA ALA A 395 -23.75 -33.36 9.50
C ALA A 395 -22.66 -33.11 8.45
N THR A 396 -21.71 -34.04 8.24
CA THR A 396 -20.68 -33.89 7.21
C THR A 396 -21.25 -33.89 5.79
N ASN A 397 -22.25 -34.73 5.50
CA ASN A 397 -22.86 -34.78 4.17
C ASN A 397 -23.70 -33.52 3.89
N VAL A 398 -24.48 -33.03 4.86
CA VAL A 398 -25.22 -31.76 4.72
C VAL A 398 -24.28 -30.57 4.61
N LEU A 399 -23.17 -30.54 5.36
CA LEU A 399 -22.16 -29.48 5.22
C LEU A 399 -21.49 -29.53 3.84
N GLY A 400 -21.27 -30.73 3.28
CA GLY A 400 -20.74 -30.95 1.93
C GLY A 400 -21.65 -30.42 0.84
N ASP A 401 -22.93 -30.82 0.80
CA ASP A 401 -23.89 -30.32 -0.19
C ASP A 401 -24.11 -28.80 -0.05
N VAL A 402 -24.24 -28.27 1.17
CA VAL A 402 -24.41 -26.82 1.39
C VAL A 402 -23.16 -26.03 0.98
N LEU A 403 -21.95 -26.57 1.16
CA LEU A 403 -20.72 -25.96 0.63
C LEU A 403 -20.64 -26.04 -0.90
N MET A 404 -21.11 -27.12 -1.52
CA MET A 404 -21.14 -27.28 -2.97
C MET A 404 -22.15 -26.33 -3.64
N ASP A 405 -23.39 -26.24 -3.14
CA ASP A 405 -24.40 -25.30 -3.63
C ASP A 405 -23.98 -23.84 -3.35
N ALA A 406 -23.31 -23.57 -2.23
CA ALA A 406 -22.70 -22.26 -1.99
C ALA A 406 -21.56 -21.95 -2.96
N LEU A 407 -20.71 -22.94 -3.32
CA LEU A 407 -19.66 -22.79 -4.33
C LEU A 407 -20.23 -22.53 -5.72
N ASP A 408 -21.19 -23.33 -6.20
CA ASP A 408 -21.77 -23.14 -7.54
C ASP A 408 -22.63 -21.87 -7.60
N THR A 409 -23.26 -21.45 -6.49
CA THR A 409 -23.87 -20.11 -6.37
C THR A 409 -22.83 -19.00 -6.43
N ALA A 410 -21.70 -19.12 -5.71
CA ALA A 410 -20.62 -18.13 -5.74
C ALA A 410 -19.97 -18.04 -7.13
N LYS A 411 -19.80 -19.17 -7.82
CA LYS A 411 -19.28 -19.31 -9.19
C LYS A 411 -20.24 -18.74 -10.23
N ALA A 412 -21.56 -18.91 -10.04
CA ALA A 412 -22.57 -18.22 -10.83
C ALA A 412 -22.51 -16.69 -10.63
N VAL A 413 -22.30 -16.21 -9.40
CA VAL A 413 -22.11 -14.78 -9.09
C VAL A 413 -20.79 -14.24 -9.67
N ALA A 414 -19.69 -15.00 -9.58
CA ALA A 414 -18.38 -14.62 -10.11
C ALA A 414 -18.42 -14.39 -11.63
N SER A 415 -19.23 -15.16 -12.36
CA SER A 415 -19.39 -15.05 -13.82
C SER A 415 -19.90 -13.70 -14.34
N VAL A 416 -20.33 -12.79 -13.44
CA VAL A 416 -20.91 -11.47 -13.79
C VAL A 416 -20.05 -10.29 -13.27
N ALA A 417 -19.07 -10.51 -12.38
CA ALA A 417 -18.36 -9.44 -11.66
C ALA A 417 -16.83 -9.67 -11.50
N ALA A 418 -16.17 -10.14 -12.55
CA ALA A 418 -14.85 -10.79 -12.53
C ALA A 418 -13.59 -9.88 -12.45
N GLU A 419 -13.56 -8.84 -11.60
CA GLU A 419 -12.33 -8.04 -11.37
C GLU A 419 -12.08 -7.62 -9.90
N LYS A 420 -13.00 -7.89 -8.95
CA LYS A 420 -12.80 -7.61 -7.51
C LYS A 420 -13.41 -8.65 -6.55
N ALA A 421 -13.85 -9.79 -7.07
CA ALA A 421 -14.42 -10.87 -6.25
C ALA A 421 -13.38 -11.92 -5.86
N GLU A 422 -12.42 -12.22 -6.74
CA GLU A 422 -11.42 -13.30 -6.55
C GLU A 422 -10.44 -12.97 -5.41
N GLU A 423 -9.84 -11.78 -5.43
CA GLU A 423 -8.88 -11.29 -4.41
C GLU A 423 -9.46 -11.36 -2.97
N ALA A 424 -10.76 -11.06 -2.81
CA ALA A 424 -11.46 -11.14 -1.52
C ALA A 424 -12.01 -12.54 -1.18
N PHE A 425 -11.97 -13.48 -2.14
CA PHE A 425 -12.36 -14.89 -1.94
C PHE A 425 -11.15 -15.73 -1.55
N GLU A 426 -9.97 -15.47 -2.14
CA GLU A 426 -8.69 -16.05 -1.72
C GLU A 426 -8.35 -15.63 -0.28
N GLU A 427 -8.46 -14.34 0.06
CA GLU A 427 -8.26 -13.82 1.43
C GLU A 427 -9.23 -14.42 2.47
N ALA A 428 -10.38 -14.95 2.03
CA ALA A 428 -11.34 -15.65 2.88
C ALA A 428 -11.02 -17.14 3.05
N ILE A 429 -10.44 -17.78 2.03
CA ILE A 429 -9.99 -19.18 2.08
C ILE A 429 -8.75 -19.30 2.98
N GLU A 430 -7.74 -18.45 2.83
CA GLU A 430 -6.53 -18.48 3.68
C GLU A 430 -6.89 -18.40 5.18
N LYS A 431 -7.83 -17.53 5.55
CA LYS A 431 -8.31 -17.38 6.94
C LYS A 431 -9.13 -18.58 7.42
N ALA A 432 -9.85 -19.26 6.54
CA ALA A 432 -10.55 -20.50 6.88
C ALA A 432 -9.54 -21.64 7.13
N GLU A 433 -8.46 -21.72 6.35
CA GLU A 433 -7.38 -22.69 6.58
C GLU A 433 -6.57 -22.38 7.85
N GLU A 434 -6.28 -21.10 8.14
CA GLU A 434 -5.60 -20.68 9.38
C GLU A 434 -6.39 -21.06 10.63
N VAL A 435 -7.71 -20.88 10.62
CA VAL A 435 -8.62 -21.33 11.71
C VAL A 435 -8.71 -22.86 11.79
N LEU A 436 -8.69 -23.56 10.64
CA LEU A 436 -8.66 -25.02 10.63
C LEU A 436 -7.32 -25.58 11.17
N GLU A 437 -6.22 -24.85 11.01
CA GLU A 437 -4.91 -25.24 11.54
C GLU A 437 -4.71 -24.85 13.02
N SER A 438 -5.38 -23.80 13.53
CA SER A 438 -5.36 -23.48 14.97
C SER A 438 -6.09 -24.54 15.79
N LEU A 439 -7.27 -24.97 15.34
CA LEU A 439 -8.05 -26.05 15.98
C LEU A 439 -7.28 -27.39 16.04
N LYS A 440 -6.36 -27.65 15.10
CA LYS A 440 -5.49 -28.84 15.11
C LYS A 440 -4.34 -28.78 16.12
N LYS A 441 -4.09 -27.62 16.75
CA LYS A 441 -2.93 -27.39 17.64
C LYS A 441 -3.26 -27.45 19.13
N GLU A 442 -4.52 -27.31 19.53
CA GLU A 442 -4.92 -27.34 20.95
C GLU A 442 -4.92 -28.77 21.55
N ASP A 443 -5.02 -29.80 20.74
CA ASP A 443 -5.27 -31.20 21.16
C ASP A 443 -4.00 -32.01 21.56
N LYS A 444 -2.87 -31.34 21.89
CA LYS A 444 -1.55 -32.00 22.09
C LYS A 444 -0.66 -31.47 23.22
N GLU A 445 -1.07 -31.68 24.47
CA GLU A 445 -0.13 -31.75 25.61
C GLU A 445 0.20 -33.21 26.00
N THR A 446 1.31 -33.72 25.45
CA THR A 446 2.35 -34.68 25.96
C THR A 446 2.07 -35.66 27.15
N PRO A 447 2.78 -36.83 27.28
CA PRO A 447 4.15 -37.13 26.76
C PRO A 447 4.44 -38.58 26.23
N ALA A 448 5.73 -38.79 25.86
CA ALA A 448 6.51 -40.05 25.76
C ALA A 448 6.64 -40.78 24.39
N ALA A 449 7.78 -41.49 24.22
CA ALA A 449 8.32 -42.18 23.03
C ALA A 449 9.52 -43.08 23.48
N PRO A 450 10.39 -43.69 22.62
CA PRO A 450 10.31 -44.27 21.25
C PRO A 450 10.70 -45.81 21.33
N PRO A 451 11.44 -46.53 20.43
CA PRO A 451 11.92 -46.34 19.03
C PRO A 451 11.79 -47.60 18.09
N GLN A 452 12.53 -47.55 16.95
CA GLN A 452 12.87 -48.58 15.91
C GLN A 452 12.02 -48.53 14.60
N GLU A 453 12.58 -48.29 13.40
CA GLU A 453 13.57 -49.06 12.56
C GLU A 453 12.80 -50.13 11.73
N GLU A 454 12.82 -50.19 10.39
CA GLU A 454 13.95 -50.37 9.45
C GLU A 454 13.79 -49.63 8.07
N ALA A 455 14.74 -49.86 7.15
CA ALA A 455 14.75 -49.53 5.71
C ALA A 455 15.06 -50.87 4.91
N PRO A 456 15.34 -50.95 3.57
CA PRO A 456 15.65 -49.92 2.57
C PRO A 456 15.16 -50.19 1.10
N ALA A 457 15.81 -49.52 0.13
CA ALA A 457 15.99 -49.87 -1.30
C ALA A 457 14.84 -49.58 -2.32
N ALA A 458 15.12 -49.16 -3.57
CA ALA A 458 16.35 -48.62 -4.20
C ALA A 458 16.04 -47.98 -5.59
N THR A 459 16.95 -47.12 -6.08
CA THR A 459 17.24 -46.70 -7.49
C THR A 459 16.08 -46.28 -8.44
N GLU A 460 16.28 -45.47 -9.49
CA GLU A 460 17.46 -45.27 -10.35
C GLU A 460 17.57 -43.83 -10.94
N GLU A 461 18.38 -43.68 -12.00
CA GLU A 461 18.87 -42.43 -12.63
C GLU A 461 17.78 -41.64 -13.43
N GLU A 462 17.98 -40.46 -14.04
CA GLU A 462 19.19 -39.78 -14.56
C GLU A 462 18.99 -38.23 -14.67
N ALA A 463 20.03 -37.49 -15.06
CA ALA A 463 20.05 -36.04 -15.38
C ALA A 463 21.00 -35.81 -16.60
N PRO A 464 21.36 -34.60 -17.09
CA PRO A 464 21.00 -33.24 -16.67
C PRO A 464 20.75 -32.21 -17.83
N ALA A 465 20.77 -30.91 -17.47
CA ALA A 465 21.41 -29.79 -18.19
C ALA A 465 20.60 -28.73 -19.00
N ALA A 466 20.64 -27.51 -18.44
CA ALA A 466 21.06 -26.24 -19.05
C ALA A 466 20.13 -25.42 -19.98
N LYS A 467 19.88 -24.17 -19.54
CA LYS A 467 20.20 -22.93 -20.28
C LYS A 467 20.28 -21.71 -19.35
N GLN A 468 21.21 -20.80 -19.62
CA GLN A 468 21.38 -19.46 -19.02
C GLN A 468 21.21 -18.38 -20.12
N GLU A 469 20.92 -17.14 -19.70
CA GLU A 469 21.39 -15.81 -20.21
C GLU A 469 21.45 -15.52 -21.75
N ASP A 470 21.16 -14.32 -22.28
CA ASP A 470 20.40 -13.13 -21.81
C ASP A 470 19.82 -12.44 -23.11
N VAL A 471 19.77 -11.13 -23.46
CA VAL A 471 20.25 -9.82 -22.97
C VAL A 471 19.37 -8.68 -23.51
N ALA A 472 19.36 -7.52 -22.82
CA ALA A 472 18.89 -6.19 -23.29
C ALA A 472 17.35 -5.98 -23.41
N ALA A 473 16.79 -4.77 -23.26
CA ALA A 473 17.37 -3.44 -23.54
C ALA A 473 16.97 -2.30 -22.58
N VAL A 474 17.70 -1.19 -22.68
CA VAL A 474 17.51 0.07 -21.92
C VAL A 474 16.47 0.97 -22.59
N SER A 475 15.65 1.65 -21.78
CA SER A 475 15.05 2.94 -22.15
C SER A 475 14.92 3.85 -20.92
N THR A 476 14.93 5.17 -21.14
CA THR A 476 14.93 6.20 -20.09
C THR A 476 13.88 7.26 -20.41
N ASP A 477 13.06 7.64 -19.42
CA ASP A 477 12.64 9.03 -19.23
C ASP A 477 11.97 9.24 -17.86
N PRO A 478 12.13 10.41 -17.21
CA PRO A 478 11.55 10.71 -15.91
C PRO A 478 10.18 11.40 -16.01
N LYS A 479 9.30 11.14 -15.03
CA LYS A 479 8.16 12.02 -14.72
C LYS A 479 8.01 12.22 -13.22
N GLU A 480 7.66 13.44 -12.84
CA GLU A 480 7.61 13.90 -11.46
C GLU A 480 6.42 13.29 -10.71
N GLY A 481 6.70 12.53 -9.66
CA GLY A 481 5.68 11.94 -8.79
C GLY A 481 5.22 12.92 -7.72
N ILE A 482 4.04 13.51 -7.89
CA ILE A 482 3.34 14.22 -6.81
C ILE A 482 2.97 13.18 -5.74
N ILE A 483 3.58 13.28 -4.55
CA ILE A 483 3.26 12.39 -3.43
C ILE A 483 1.88 12.76 -2.88
N ILE A 484 0.87 12.01 -3.29
CA ILE A 484 -0.40 11.91 -2.57
C ILE A 484 -0.14 11.04 -1.35
N ILE A 485 -0.37 11.57 -0.16
CA ILE A 485 -0.40 10.78 1.07
C ILE A 485 -1.82 10.23 1.18
N ASP A 486 -2.01 8.98 0.75
CA ASP A 486 -3.24 8.25 1.06
C ASP A 486 -3.27 7.97 2.57
N ASP A 487 -4.29 8.52 3.23
CA ASP A 487 -4.54 8.33 4.65
C ASP A 487 -5.51 7.16 4.84
N VAL A 488 -5.06 6.12 5.56
CA VAL A 488 -5.80 4.86 5.68
C VAL A 488 -6.84 5.00 6.78
N VAL A 489 -8.03 5.46 6.36
CA VAL A 489 -9.21 5.65 7.21
C VAL A 489 -9.47 4.40 8.05
N HIS A 490 -9.16 4.49 9.34
CA HIS A 490 -9.71 3.56 10.32
C HIS A 490 -11.21 3.83 10.44
N LYS A 491 -12.03 2.81 10.22
CA LYS A 491 -13.40 2.84 10.70
C LYS A 491 -13.37 2.81 12.23
N ALA A 492 -14.08 3.75 12.84
CA ALA A 492 -14.61 3.52 14.18
C ALA A 492 -15.97 2.84 14.01
N ASP A 493 -16.12 1.64 14.55
CA ASP A 493 -17.43 0.98 14.67
C ASP A 493 -18.09 1.48 15.97
N ASP A 494 -18.91 2.52 15.86
CA ASP A 494 -19.76 3.01 16.94
C ASP A 494 -21.11 2.26 16.89
N ASP A 495 -21.29 1.27 17.77
CA ASP A 495 -22.62 0.71 18.04
C ASP A 495 -22.73 0.11 19.46
N LYS A 496 -23.93 0.22 20.04
CA LYS A 496 -24.38 -0.26 21.37
C LYS A 496 -23.70 0.35 22.61
N LYS A 497 -24.45 1.24 23.27
CA LYS A 497 -25.21 0.86 24.48
C LYS A 497 -26.28 1.88 24.88
N GLU A 498 -27.54 1.53 24.68
CA GLU A 498 -28.68 2.11 25.39
C GLU A 498 -29.61 0.97 25.85
N ALA A 499 -29.65 0.72 27.16
CA ALA A 499 -30.62 -0.11 27.89
C ALA A 499 -30.42 0.07 29.40
N ASP A 500 -31.52 -0.02 30.16
CA ASP A 500 -31.61 -0.13 31.63
C ASP A 500 -31.04 1.01 32.50
N ALA A 501 -31.73 2.16 32.51
CA ALA A 501 -32.05 2.93 33.72
C ALA A 501 -33.26 3.88 33.49
#